data_AF-A0A1M4YQD3-F1
#
_entry.id   AF-A0A1M4YQD3-F1
#
_cell.length_a   1.000
_cell.length_b   1.000
_cell.length_c   1.000
_cell.angle_alpha   90.00
_cell.angle_beta   90.00
_cell.angle_gamma   90.00
#
_symmetry.space_group_name_H-M   'P 1'
#
loop_
_entity.id
_entity.type
_entity.pdbx_description
1 polymer ?
#
loop_
_entity_poly.entity_id
_entity_poly.type
_entity_poly.pdbx_seq_one_letter_code
_entity_poly.pdbx_strand_id
1 'polypeptide(L)'
;MRKYILAVILGFLLSGPVSACLNGDTKLLATGEMLFEDHEGYVPYGHDFGGEQRLKELLVRLEKGYKETKDINYLSDQGYVLILQGKYQKAVDLYKKIESMTPGRYSTASNMGTAYELLGNDKEALRWIEKSVEISSKSHLYSEWIHVNILKAKLKGEKYFTSQNLIKTDFGKEDIPKSTLNEENLEILREQLYYQLNERISFVQPKDKIVAQLLFDLGNISYLLADKDGARENFEKAKEYGFDDPILKIRTELYNPPIIDHTKKEVKKELKFQTKQVRRSQLIGIVISVFALMFSGLIVFIFRKKIFLMLK
;
A
#
# COMPACT_ATOMS: atom_id res chain seq x y z
N MET A 1 27.05 23.42 35.57
CA MET A 1 25.77 23.27 34.83
C MET A 1 25.92 23.10 33.30
N ARG A 2 26.95 23.62 32.63
CA ARG A 2 27.08 23.60 31.16
C ARG A 2 27.49 22.27 30.49
N LYS A 3 28.26 21.41 31.18
CA LYS A 3 28.73 20.13 30.61
C LYS A 3 27.61 19.09 30.47
N TYR A 4 26.64 19.09 31.39
CA TYR A 4 25.47 18.21 31.34
C TYR A 4 24.47 18.61 30.24
N ILE A 5 24.35 19.91 29.92
CA ILE A 5 23.48 20.39 28.84
C ILE A 5 24.00 19.93 27.46
N LEU A 6 25.32 19.96 27.25
CA LEU A 6 25.94 19.46 26.02
C LEU A 6 25.83 17.93 25.87
N ALA A 7 25.95 17.17 26.96
CA ALA A 7 25.73 15.73 26.94
C ALA A 7 24.25 15.37 26.67
N VAL A 8 23.30 16.14 27.20
CA VAL A 8 21.86 15.97 26.92
C VAL A 8 21.53 16.32 25.46
N ILE A 9 22.14 17.36 24.89
CA ILE A 9 21.97 17.72 23.48
C ILE A 9 22.58 16.66 22.53
N LEU A 10 23.76 16.13 22.86
CA LEU A 10 24.39 15.07 22.07
C LEU A 10 23.66 13.73 22.19
N GLY A 11 23.09 13.44 23.37
CA GLY A 11 22.22 12.29 23.61
C GLY A 11 20.92 12.37 22.80
N PHE A 12 20.33 13.56 22.63
CA PHE A 12 19.14 13.76 21.78
C PHE A 12 19.46 13.67 20.27
N LEU A 13 20.64 14.08 19.85
CA LEU A 13 21.07 14.01 18.43
C LEU A 13 21.43 12.60 17.96
N LEU A 14 21.79 11.69 18.89
CA LEU A 14 22.11 10.28 18.62
C LEU A 14 20.99 9.31 19.01
N SER A 15 19.91 9.79 19.64
CA SER A 15 18.72 8.98 19.99
C SER A 15 17.52 9.24 19.08
N GLY A 16 17.70 9.99 17.99
CA GLY A 16 16.73 9.95 16.90
C GLY A 16 16.57 8.50 16.47
N PRO A 17 15.33 7.96 16.38
CA PRO A 17 15.16 6.62 15.86
C PRO A 17 15.88 6.57 14.52
N VAL A 18 16.87 5.68 14.42
CA VAL A 18 17.34 5.23 13.13
C VAL A 18 16.15 4.49 12.56
N SER A 19 15.24 5.24 11.94
CA SER A 19 14.25 4.68 11.03
C SER A 19 15.08 4.12 9.89
N ALA A 20 15.59 2.90 10.09
CA ALA A 20 15.77 1.99 8.99
C ALA A 20 14.41 1.99 8.30
N CYS A 21 14.32 2.67 7.16
CA CYS A 21 13.12 2.71 6.36
C CYS A 21 12.83 1.26 5.99
N LEU A 22 11.91 0.65 6.72
CA LEU A 22 11.25 -0.58 6.36
C LEU A 22 10.40 -0.24 5.13
N ASN A 23 10.71 -0.85 3.96
CA ASN A 23 10.14 -0.43 2.67
C ASN A 23 8.80 -1.11 2.33
N GLY A 24 8.02 -1.49 3.35
CA GLY A 24 6.63 -1.93 3.19
C GLY A 24 5.63 -0.78 3.37
N ASP A 25 4.51 -0.81 2.64
CA ASP A 25 3.38 0.07 2.95
C ASP A 25 2.89 -0.22 4.37
N THR A 26 2.90 0.81 5.22
CA THR A 26 2.54 0.68 6.64
C THR A 26 1.20 1.35 6.91
N LYS A 27 0.28 0.65 7.58
CA LYS A 27 -0.97 1.25 8.04
C LYS A 27 -0.87 1.63 9.52
N LEU A 28 -0.83 2.93 9.83
CA LEU A 28 -0.97 3.43 11.19
C LEU A 28 -2.43 3.77 11.50
N LEU A 29 -2.85 3.49 12.73
CA LEU A 29 -4.12 3.91 13.30
C LEU A 29 -4.00 5.29 13.95
N ALA A 30 -5.12 5.92 14.25
CA ALA A 30 -5.21 7.18 14.98
C ALA A 30 -4.61 7.11 16.39
N THR A 31 -4.49 5.89 16.97
CA THR A 31 -3.75 5.65 18.23
C THR A 31 -2.24 5.79 18.07
N GLY A 32 -1.72 5.82 16.84
CA GLY A 32 -0.30 5.71 16.51
C GLY A 32 0.18 4.25 16.43
N GLU A 33 -0.67 3.27 16.75
CA GLU A 33 -0.33 1.85 16.61
C GLU A 33 -0.28 1.45 15.13
N MET A 34 0.74 0.69 14.76
CA MET A 34 0.83 0.04 13.46
C MET A 34 -0.18 -1.10 13.39
N LEU A 35 -1.08 -1.08 12.42
CA LEU A 35 -2.04 -2.14 12.19
C LEU A 35 -1.41 -3.34 11.48
N PHE A 36 -0.70 -3.07 10.38
CA PHE A 36 0.06 -4.02 9.58
C PHE A 36 1.20 -3.29 8.85
N GLU A 37 2.13 -4.09 8.34
CA GLU A 37 3.23 -3.69 7.46
C GLU A 37 3.29 -4.71 6.32
N ASP A 38 3.29 -4.23 5.08
CA ASP A 38 3.33 -5.08 3.90
C ASP A 38 4.71 -5.64 3.59
N HIS A 39 4.72 -6.80 2.93
CA HIS A 39 5.92 -7.37 2.36
C HIS A 39 6.45 -6.53 1.19
N GLU A 40 7.78 -6.51 1.01
CA GLU A 40 8.37 -5.95 -0.21
C GLU A 40 8.05 -6.83 -1.43
N GLY A 41 7.74 -6.20 -2.56
CA GLY A 41 7.51 -6.88 -3.84
C GLY A 41 6.09 -6.70 -4.38
N TYR A 42 5.76 -7.49 -5.41
CA TYR A 42 4.48 -7.42 -6.13
C TYR A 42 3.75 -8.77 -6.14
N VAL A 43 3.92 -9.56 -5.08
CA VAL A 43 3.13 -10.77 -4.85
C VAL A 43 2.18 -10.49 -3.68
N PRO A 44 0.85 -10.51 -3.90
CA PRO A 44 -0.10 -10.14 -2.86
C PRO A 44 -0.35 -11.34 -1.93
N TYR A 45 0.03 -11.19 -0.67
CA TYR A 45 -0.20 -12.18 0.39
C TYR A 45 -1.36 -11.79 1.32
N GLY A 46 -1.86 -10.57 1.18
CA GLY A 46 -2.74 -9.97 2.16
C GLY A 46 -1.98 -9.47 3.38
N HIS A 47 -2.75 -8.93 4.32
CA HIS A 47 -2.25 -8.26 5.52
C HIS A 47 -2.28 -9.19 6.73
N ASP A 48 -1.22 -9.19 7.53
CA ASP A 48 -1.25 -9.77 8.86
C ASP A 48 -1.72 -8.74 9.90
N PHE A 49 -2.92 -8.97 10.43
CA PHE A 49 -3.52 -8.10 11.45
C PHE A 49 -3.26 -8.54 12.89
N GLY A 50 -2.50 -9.62 13.13
CA GLY A 50 -2.14 -10.11 14.46
C GLY A 50 -3.28 -10.77 15.25
N GLY A 51 -4.32 -11.25 14.56
CA GLY A 51 -5.39 -12.10 15.09
C GLY A 51 -6.51 -11.41 15.88
N GLU A 52 -7.58 -12.16 16.14
CA GLU A 52 -8.85 -11.63 16.68
C GLU A 52 -8.72 -10.98 18.07
N GLN A 53 -7.85 -11.51 18.94
CA GLN A 53 -7.64 -10.93 20.27
C GLN A 53 -7.05 -9.52 20.18
N ARG A 54 -6.06 -9.32 19.31
CA ARG A 54 -5.45 -8.02 19.07
C ARG A 54 -6.47 -7.02 18.52
N LEU A 55 -7.30 -7.44 17.56
CA LEU A 55 -8.35 -6.59 16.99
C LEU A 55 -9.38 -6.15 18.05
N LYS A 56 -9.76 -7.03 18.99
CA LYS A 56 -10.65 -6.66 20.11
C LYS A 56 -10.03 -5.60 21.01
N GLU A 57 -8.75 -5.75 21.36
CA GLU A 57 -8.04 -4.79 22.20
C GLU A 57 -7.87 -3.44 21.50
N LEU A 58 -7.60 -3.43 20.19
CA LEU A 58 -7.55 -2.23 19.38
C LEU A 58 -8.90 -1.47 19.41
N LEU A 59 -10.04 -2.17 19.32
CA LEU A 59 -11.35 -1.52 19.42
C LEU A 59 -11.55 -0.79 20.76
N VAL A 60 -11.12 -1.39 21.88
CA VAL A 60 -11.20 -0.78 23.21
C VAL A 60 -10.36 0.51 23.27
N ARG A 61 -9.12 0.45 22.75
CA ARG A 61 -8.22 1.62 22.69
C ARG A 61 -8.78 2.71 21.80
N LEU A 62 -9.31 2.35 20.64
CA LEU A 62 -9.91 3.28 19.71
C LEU A 62 -11.17 3.96 20.30
N GLU A 63 -11.99 3.21 21.05
CA GLU A 63 -13.17 3.75 21.72
C GLU A 63 -12.79 4.77 22.80
N LYS A 64 -11.79 4.42 23.60
CA LYS A 64 -11.24 5.31 24.62
C LYS A 64 -10.71 6.60 23.98
N GLY A 65 -9.88 6.48 22.93
CA GLY A 65 -9.31 7.64 22.24
C GLY A 65 -10.37 8.56 21.63
N TYR A 66 -11.43 8.00 21.02
CA TYR A 66 -12.56 8.82 20.57
C TYR A 66 -13.29 9.51 21.73
N LYS A 67 -13.51 8.83 22.86
CA LYS A 67 -14.19 9.44 24.02
C LYS A 67 -13.42 10.65 24.55
N GLU A 68 -12.09 10.56 24.59
CA GLU A 68 -11.19 11.59 25.10
C GLU A 68 -11.00 12.76 24.13
N THR A 69 -10.89 12.48 22.82
CA THR A 69 -10.48 13.50 21.83
C THR A 69 -11.62 14.01 20.96
N LYS A 70 -12.68 13.20 20.78
CA LYS A 70 -13.72 13.38 19.76
C LYS A 70 -13.19 13.41 18.32
N ASP A 71 -11.96 12.96 18.08
CA ASP A 71 -11.39 12.88 16.73
C ASP A 71 -12.06 11.74 15.94
N ILE A 72 -12.69 12.10 14.82
CA ILE A 72 -13.42 11.21 13.92
C ILE A 72 -12.51 10.13 13.31
N ASN A 73 -11.19 10.35 13.24
CA ASN A 73 -10.26 9.33 12.75
C ASN A 73 -10.30 8.06 13.61
N TYR A 74 -10.49 8.18 14.94
CA TYR A 74 -10.69 7.02 15.81
C TYR A 74 -11.94 6.23 15.43
N LEU A 75 -13.08 6.88 15.18
CA LEU A 75 -14.29 6.19 14.72
C LEU A 75 -14.08 5.54 13.34
N SER A 76 -13.36 6.23 12.45
CA SER A 76 -13.04 5.75 11.11
C SER A 76 -12.23 4.44 11.17
N ASP A 77 -11.25 4.39 12.07
CA ASP A 77 -10.42 3.22 12.31
C ASP A 77 -11.17 2.12 13.05
N GLN A 78 -12.07 2.46 13.98
CA GLN A 78 -12.99 1.47 14.56
C GLN A 78 -13.83 0.79 13.48
N GLY A 79 -14.35 1.56 12.52
CA GLY A 79 -15.09 1.03 11.38
C GLY A 79 -14.25 0.04 10.57
N TYR A 80 -12.98 0.36 10.35
CA TYR A 80 -12.07 -0.50 9.59
C TYR A 80 -11.78 -1.79 10.37
N VAL A 81 -11.47 -1.70 11.67
CA VAL A 81 -11.28 -2.88 12.52
C VAL A 81 -12.56 -3.73 12.60
N LEU A 82 -13.75 -3.13 12.59
CA LEU A 82 -15.02 -3.89 12.50
C LEU A 82 -15.13 -4.67 11.18
N ILE A 83 -14.64 -4.11 10.05
CA ILE A 83 -14.53 -4.85 8.78
C ILE A 83 -13.59 -6.04 8.94
N LEU A 84 -12.41 -5.82 9.53
CA LEU A 84 -11.43 -6.91 9.77
C LEU A 84 -12.00 -8.05 10.62
N GLN A 85 -12.89 -7.73 11.56
CA GLN A 85 -13.59 -8.72 12.39
C GLN A 85 -14.81 -9.37 11.71
N GLY A 86 -15.05 -9.11 10.43
CA GLY A 86 -16.23 -9.61 9.72
C GLY A 86 -17.56 -8.96 10.13
N LYS A 87 -17.54 -7.88 10.93
CA LYS A 87 -18.73 -7.20 11.45
C LYS A 87 -19.20 -6.11 10.49
N TYR A 88 -19.37 -6.47 9.22
CA TYR A 88 -19.59 -5.53 8.12
C TYR A 88 -20.81 -4.62 8.31
N GLN A 89 -21.95 -5.16 8.78
CA GLN A 89 -23.14 -4.34 9.02
C GLN A 89 -22.90 -3.27 10.10
N LYS A 90 -22.18 -3.61 11.18
CA LYS A 90 -21.82 -2.64 12.22
C LYS A 90 -20.87 -1.57 11.69
N ALA A 91 -19.94 -1.95 10.81
CA ALA A 91 -19.06 -1.00 10.14
C ALA A 91 -19.87 -0.03 9.25
N VAL A 92 -20.81 -0.53 8.44
CA VAL A 92 -21.71 0.30 7.63
C VAL A 92 -22.50 1.28 8.49
N ASP A 93 -23.10 0.82 9.58
CA ASP A 93 -23.89 1.68 10.46
C ASP A 93 -23.03 2.78 11.10
N LEU A 94 -21.80 2.44 11.50
CA LEU A 94 -20.83 3.40 12.01
C LEU A 94 -20.41 4.42 10.94
N TYR A 95 -20.11 3.97 9.71
CA TYR A 95 -19.74 4.88 8.62
C TYR A 95 -20.90 5.78 8.17
N LYS A 96 -22.14 5.32 8.20
CA LYS A 96 -23.32 6.19 8.01
C LYS A 96 -23.38 7.29 9.07
N LYS A 97 -23.12 6.95 10.33
CA LYS A 97 -23.05 7.93 11.42
C LYS A 97 -21.91 8.93 11.19
N ILE A 98 -20.71 8.45 10.82
CA ILE A 98 -19.57 9.32 10.50
C ILE A 98 -19.92 10.27 9.35
N GLU A 99 -20.52 9.77 8.27
CA GLU A 99 -20.94 10.60 7.13
C GLU A 99 -21.99 11.66 7.54
N SER A 100 -22.90 11.35 8.48
CA SER A 100 -23.86 12.34 8.97
C SER A 100 -23.22 13.42 9.84
N MET A 101 -22.12 13.10 10.54
CA MET A 101 -21.39 14.04 11.39
C MET A 101 -20.35 14.85 10.61
N THR A 102 -19.72 14.25 9.62
CA THR A 102 -18.63 14.82 8.83
C THR A 102 -18.70 14.29 7.40
N PRO A 103 -19.59 14.88 6.57
CA PRO A 103 -19.83 14.39 5.22
C PRO A 103 -18.62 14.59 4.30
N GLY A 104 -18.54 13.78 3.24
CA GLY A 104 -17.55 13.99 2.17
C GLY A 104 -16.14 13.54 2.51
N ARG A 105 -15.98 12.68 3.53
CA ARG A 105 -14.67 12.07 3.85
C ARG A 105 -14.38 10.90 2.90
N TYR A 106 -13.25 10.97 2.22
CA TYR A 106 -12.75 9.90 1.36
C TYR A 106 -12.77 8.53 2.06
N SER A 107 -12.16 8.45 3.25
CA SER A 107 -12.04 7.20 4.02
C SER A 107 -13.39 6.64 4.48
N THR A 108 -14.39 7.49 4.65
CA THR A 108 -15.74 7.06 5.01
C THR A 108 -16.45 6.46 3.80
N ALA A 109 -16.38 7.12 2.63
CA ALA A 109 -16.95 6.60 1.40
C ALA A 109 -16.30 5.28 0.96
N SER A 110 -14.96 5.22 0.92
CA SER A 110 -14.22 4.02 0.49
C SER A 110 -14.48 2.83 1.42
N ASN A 111 -14.28 2.97 2.74
CA ASN A 111 -14.49 1.86 3.67
C ASN A 111 -15.96 1.42 3.77
N MET A 112 -16.91 2.34 3.62
CA MET A 112 -18.33 1.96 3.56
C MET A 112 -18.64 1.18 2.28
N GLY A 113 -18.05 1.56 1.14
CA GLY A 113 -18.13 0.80 -0.11
C GLY A 113 -17.58 -0.61 0.04
N THR A 114 -16.39 -0.76 0.63
CA THR A 114 -15.79 -2.06 0.94
C THR A 114 -16.67 -2.90 1.89
N ALA A 115 -17.21 -2.29 2.95
CA ALA A 115 -18.10 -3.00 3.87
C ALA A 115 -19.40 -3.47 3.17
N TYR A 116 -19.96 -2.68 2.25
CA TYR A 116 -21.10 -3.12 1.43
C TYR A 116 -20.74 -4.24 0.47
N GLU A 117 -19.55 -4.21 -0.15
CA GLU A 117 -19.09 -5.30 -1.02
C GLU A 117 -19.00 -6.62 -0.23
N LEU A 118 -18.42 -6.56 0.97
CA LEU A 118 -18.26 -7.74 1.84
C LEU A 118 -19.60 -8.25 2.40
N LEU A 119 -20.65 -7.42 2.41
CA LEU A 119 -22.03 -7.83 2.65
C LEU A 119 -22.72 -8.45 1.42
N GLY A 120 -22.06 -8.44 0.26
CA GLY A 120 -22.65 -8.86 -1.02
C GLY A 120 -23.58 -7.81 -1.67
N ASN A 121 -23.59 -6.58 -1.16
CA ASN A 121 -24.39 -5.49 -1.74
C ASN A 121 -23.55 -4.68 -2.74
N ASP A 122 -23.25 -5.28 -3.89
CA ASP A 122 -22.36 -4.70 -4.90
C ASP A 122 -22.89 -3.37 -5.50
N LYS A 123 -24.21 -3.16 -5.47
CA LYS A 123 -24.83 -1.92 -5.97
C LYS A 123 -24.50 -0.74 -5.07
N GLU A 124 -24.68 -0.89 -3.75
CA GLU A 124 -24.30 0.15 -2.80
C GLU A 124 -22.79 0.29 -2.69
N ALA A 125 -22.04 -0.82 -2.77
CA ALA A 125 -20.59 -0.79 -2.82
C ALA A 125 -20.11 0.10 -3.97
N LEU A 126 -20.60 -0.13 -5.19
CA LEU A 126 -20.23 0.64 -6.37
C LEU A 126 -20.52 2.13 -6.17
N ARG A 127 -21.72 2.47 -5.68
CA ARG A 127 -22.10 3.85 -5.42
C ARG A 127 -21.14 4.56 -4.47
N TRP A 128 -20.72 3.90 -3.40
CA TRP A 128 -19.83 4.50 -2.39
C TRP A 128 -18.37 4.54 -2.81
N ILE A 129 -17.89 3.55 -3.56
CA ILE A 129 -16.55 3.58 -4.16
C ILE A 129 -16.48 4.65 -5.26
N GLU A 130 -17.49 4.80 -6.12
CA GLU A 130 -17.50 5.89 -7.10
C GLU A 130 -17.49 7.26 -6.41
N LYS A 131 -18.26 7.42 -5.32
CA LYS A 131 -18.20 8.63 -4.49
C LYS A 131 -16.81 8.85 -3.88
N SER A 132 -16.10 7.81 -3.44
CA SER A 132 -14.75 7.95 -2.89
C SER A 132 -13.78 8.49 -3.95
N VAL A 133 -13.87 7.98 -5.18
CA VAL A 133 -13.08 8.43 -6.33
C VAL A 133 -13.37 9.89 -6.69
N GLU A 134 -14.64 10.31 -6.65
CA GLU A 134 -15.03 11.71 -6.86
C GLU A 134 -14.45 12.65 -5.80
N ILE A 135 -14.41 12.22 -4.53
CA ILE A 135 -13.82 12.99 -3.44
C ILE A 135 -12.29 13.10 -3.58
N SER A 136 -11.63 11.99 -3.91
CA SER A 136 -10.17 11.95 -4.07
C SER A 136 -9.75 10.89 -5.07
N SER A 137 -9.43 11.33 -6.28
CA SER A 137 -8.98 10.47 -7.38
C SER A 137 -7.56 9.91 -7.22
N LYS A 138 -6.80 10.38 -6.21
CA LYS A 138 -5.42 9.97 -5.95
C LYS A 138 -5.26 8.91 -4.87
N SER A 139 -6.36 8.54 -4.23
CA SER A 139 -6.35 7.59 -3.11
C SER A 139 -5.97 6.17 -3.57
N HIS A 140 -5.46 5.35 -2.64
CA HIS A 140 -4.96 3.99 -2.91
C HIS A 140 -4.04 3.92 -4.13
N LEU A 141 -3.04 4.81 -4.21
CA LEU A 141 -2.10 4.83 -5.34
C LEU A 141 -2.79 4.95 -6.71
N TYR A 142 -3.89 5.70 -6.80
CA TYR A 142 -4.69 5.88 -8.02
C TYR A 142 -5.34 4.59 -8.56
N SER A 143 -5.53 3.56 -7.71
CA SER A 143 -5.97 2.22 -8.15
C SER A 143 -7.48 1.94 -8.02
N GLU A 144 -8.26 2.82 -7.38
CA GLU A 144 -9.70 2.61 -7.12
C GLU A 144 -10.55 2.34 -8.37
N TRP A 145 -10.09 2.75 -9.56
CA TRP A 145 -10.78 2.44 -10.81
C TRP A 145 -10.85 0.93 -11.09
N ILE A 146 -9.89 0.14 -10.58
CA ILE A 146 -9.91 -1.32 -10.64
C ILE A 146 -11.04 -1.85 -9.75
N HIS A 147 -11.20 -1.32 -8.53
CA HIS A 147 -12.30 -1.68 -7.62
C HIS A 147 -13.67 -1.38 -8.25
N VAL A 148 -13.81 -0.19 -8.83
CA VAL A 148 -15.02 0.19 -9.59
C VAL A 148 -15.30 -0.81 -10.72
N ASN A 149 -14.27 -1.20 -11.47
CA ASN A 149 -14.41 -2.16 -12.57
C ASN A 149 -14.79 -3.57 -12.08
N ILE A 150 -14.22 -4.02 -10.96
CA ILE A 150 -14.58 -5.29 -10.29
C ILE A 150 -16.07 -5.28 -9.96
N LEU A 151 -16.55 -4.23 -9.27
CA LEU A 151 -17.96 -4.12 -8.88
C LEU A 151 -18.89 -4.05 -10.10
N LYS A 152 -18.49 -3.31 -11.15
CA LYS A 152 -19.22 -3.28 -12.42
C LYS A 152 -19.27 -4.65 -13.09
N ALA A 153 -18.19 -5.43 -13.05
CA ALA A 153 -18.15 -6.76 -13.60
C ALA A 153 -19.05 -7.71 -12.79
N LYS A 154 -19.01 -7.67 -11.45
CA LYS A 154 -19.90 -8.46 -10.57
C LYS A 154 -21.37 -8.24 -10.89
N LEU A 155 -21.77 -6.97 -11.03
CA LEU A 155 -23.15 -6.61 -11.37
C LEU A 155 -23.59 -7.07 -12.77
N LYS A 156 -22.66 -7.21 -13.71
CA LYS A 156 -22.94 -7.66 -15.09
C LYS A 156 -22.82 -9.18 -15.28
N GLY A 157 -22.21 -9.88 -14.33
CA GLY A 157 -22.02 -11.33 -14.32
C GLY A 157 -20.67 -11.80 -14.85
N GLU A 158 -20.40 -13.10 -14.68
CA GLU A 158 -19.07 -13.71 -14.82
C GLU A 158 -18.40 -13.52 -16.19
N LYS A 159 -19.17 -13.36 -17.27
CA LYS A 159 -18.62 -13.10 -18.61
C LYS A 159 -17.80 -11.81 -18.72
N TYR A 160 -17.88 -10.94 -17.70
CA TYR A 160 -17.12 -9.71 -17.60
C TYR A 160 -15.88 -9.83 -16.69
N PHE A 161 -15.58 -11.01 -16.13
CA PHE A 161 -14.38 -11.24 -15.33
C PHE A 161 -13.18 -11.49 -16.25
N THR A 162 -12.82 -10.48 -17.05
CA THR A 162 -11.73 -10.54 -18.02
C THR A 162 -10.76 -9.39 -17.81
N SER A 163 -9.49 -9.56 -18.19
CA SER A 163 -8.46 -8.53 -18.07
C SER A 163 -8.93 -7.19 -18.65
N GLN A 164 -9.50 -7.20 -19.86
CA GLN A 164 -9.97 -5.99 -20.52
C GLN A 164 -11.08 -5.25 -19.73
N ASN A 165 -11.96 -5.97 -19.04
CA ASN A 165 -13.02 -5.34 -18.26
C ASN A 165 -12.53 -4.89 -16.88
N LEU A 166 -11.62 -5.64 -16.26
CA LEU A 166 -11.12 -5.39 -14.91
C LEU A 166 -10.02 -4.33 -14.91
N ILE A 167 -9.02 -4.48 -15.78
CA ILE A 167 -7.80 -3.65 -15.82
C ILE A 167 -7.60 -2.88 -17.14
N LYS A 168 -8.61 -2.86 -18.04
CA LYS A 168 -8.61 -2.09 -19.30
C LYS A 168 -7.50 -2.47 -20.29
N THR A 169 -6.85 -3.60 -20.11
CA THR A 169 -5.84 -4.16 -21.01
C THR A 169 -5.90 -5.68 -20.96
N ASP A 170 -5.32 -6.34 -21.96
CA ASP A 170 -5.13 -7.79 -21.99
C ASP A 170 -3.69 -8.11 -22.41
N PHE A 171 -3.32 -9.38 -22.24
CA PHE A 171 -1.97 -9.86 -22.46
C PHE A 171 -1.84 -10.84 -23.64
N GLY A 172 -2.82 -10.83 -24.56
CA GLY A 172 -2.88 -11.77 -25.67
C GLY A 172 -3.19 -13.22 -25.24
N LYS A 173 -3.34 -14.09 -26.24
CA LYS A 173 -3.62 -15.53 -26.07
C LYS A 173 -2.43 -16.41 -26.43
N GLU A 174 -1.34 -15.80 -26.87
CA GLU A 174 -0.11 -16.49 -27.22
C GLU A 174 0.68 -16.87 -25.96
N ASP A 175 1.57 -17.85 -26.12
CA ASP A 175 2.42 -18.37 -25.06
C ASP A 175 3.16 -17.26 -24.32
N ILE A 176 3.79 -16.34 -25.07
CA ILE A 176 4.47 -15.16 -24.51
C ILE A 176 3.44 -14.02 -24.37
N PRO A 177 3.22 -13.47 -23.15
CA PRO A 177 2.32 -12.35 -22.96
C PRO A 177 2.82 -11.11 -23.71
N LYS A 178 1.90 -10.29 -24.21
CA LYS A 178 2.19 -9.04 -24.91
C LYS A 178 1.29 -7.94 -24.41
N SER A 179 1.78 -6.70 -24.34
CA SER A 179 0.96 -5.54 -24.02
C SER A 179 1.27 -4.40 -24.99
N THR A 180 0.28 -3.54 -25.21
CA THR A 180 0.46 -2.26 -25.89
C THR A 180 0.99 -1.16 -24.96
N LEU A 181 1.00 -1.42 -23.65
CA LEU A 181 1.56 -0.52 -22.65
C LEU A 181 3.09 -0.50 -22.73
N ASN A 182 3.67 0.68 -22.53
CA ASN A 182 5.11 0.81 -22.35
C ASN A 182 5.52 0.37 -20.92
N GLU A 183 6.82 0.28 -20.68
CA GLU A 183 7.37 -0.19 -19.41
C GLU A 183 6.90 0.65 -18.20
N GLU A 184 6.88 1.98 -18.33
CA GLU A 184 6.43 2.89 -17.27
C GLU A 184 4.94 2.67 -16.91
N ASN A 185 4.08 2.53 -17.91
CA ASN A 185 2.66 2.27 -17.67
C ASN A 185 2.41 0.86 -17.12
N LEU A 186 3.26 -0.12 -17.45
CA LEU A 186 3.21 -1.45 -16.83
C LEU A 186 3.64 -1.40 -15.36
N GLU A 187 4.67 -0.62 -15.02
CA GLU A 187 5.08 -0.41 -13.61
C GLU A 187 3.94 0.23 -12.80
N ILE A 188 3.32 1.28 -13.32
CA ILE A 188 2.16 1.93 -12.67
C ILE A 188 0.99 0.95 -12.50
N LEU A 189 0.66 0.18 -13.55
CA LEU A 189 -0.42 -0.79 -13.47
C LEU A 189 -0.10 -1.92 -12.48
N ARG A 190 1.15 -2.36 -12.40
CA ARG A 190 1.61 -3.36 -11.42
C ARG A 190 1.38 -2.88 -9.99
N GLU A 191 1.79 -1.65 -9.68
CA GLU A 191 1.59 -1.04 -8.34
C GLU A 191 0.11 -0.96 -7.99
N GLN A 192 -0.72 -0.47 -8.92
CA GLN A 192 -2.16 -0.35 -8.71
C GLN A 192 -2.85 -1.71 -8.51
N LEU A 193 -2.49 -2.69 -9.35
CA LEU A 193 -3.06 -4.02 -9.32
C LEU A 193 -2.63 -4.79 -8.06
N TYR A 194 -1.34 -4.71 -7.70
CA TYR A 194 -0.82 -5.28 -6.46
C TYR A 194 -1.57 -4.72 -5.25
N TYR A 195 -1.68 -3.39 -5.14
CA TYR A 195 -2.34 -2.74 -4.01
C TYR A 195 -3.78 -3.26 -3.83
N GLN A 196 -4.56 -3.29 -4.91
CA GLN A 196 -5.95 -3.74 -4.89
C GLN A 196 -6.09 -5.24 -4.59
N LEU A 197 -5.18 -6.07 -5.10
CA LEU A 197 -5.14 -7.49 -4.81
C LEU A 197 -4.74 -7.76 -3.36
N ASN A 198 -3.74 -7.06 -2.83
CA ASN A 198 -3.24 -7.27 -1.48
C ASN A 198 -4.31 -6.91 -0.42
N GLU A 199 -5.01 -5.78 -0.60
CA GLU A 199 -6.19 -5.47 0.21
C GLU A 199 -7.26 -6.56 0.10
N ARG A 200 -7.59 -7.02 -1.12
CA ARG A 200 -8.67 -7.99 -1.35
C ARG A 200 -8.38 -9.38 -0.80
N ILE A 201 -7.16 -9.88 -0.94
CA ILE A 201 -6.74 -11.21 -0.46
C ILE A 201 -6.82 -11.32 1.07
N SER A 202 -6.73 -10.19 1.78
CA SER A 202 -6.97 -10.13 3.22
C SER A 202 -8.40 -10.55 3.62
N PHE A 203 -9.36 -10.52 2.70
CA PHE A 203 -10.78 -10.82 2.96
C PHE A 203 -11.35 -11.96 2.11
N VAL A 204 -10.80 -12.20 0.92
CA VAL A 204 -11.33 -13.14 -0.06
C VAL A 204 -10.42 -14.36 -0.12
N GLN A 205 -10.94 -15.52 0.25
CA GLN A 205 -10.21 -16.80 0.20
C GLN A 205 -10.42 -17.50 -1.14
N PRO A 206 -9.49 -18.36 -1.58
CA PRO A 206 -9.70 -19.25 -2.73
C PRO A 206 -10.97 -20.13 -2.54
N LYS A 207 -11.80 -20.33 -3.56
CA LYS A 207 -11.68 -19.89 -4.96
C LYS A 207 -12.46 -18.59 -5.22
N ASP A 208 -11.89 -17.71 -6.03
CA ASP A 208 -12.56 -16.51 -6.53
C ASP A 208 -12.07 -16.18 -7.95
N LYS A 209 -13.00 -16.16 -8.92
CA LYS A 209 -12.66 -16.00 -10.35
C LYS A 209 -12.08 -14.63 -10.69
N ILE A 210 -12.47 -13.58 -9.96
CA ILE A 210 -11.96 -12.23 -10.19
C ILE A 210 -10.53 -12.15 -9.67
N VAL A 211 -10.29 -12.63 -8.44
CA VAL A 211 -8.93 -12.67 -7.87
C VAL A 211 -8.02 -13.56 -8.71
N ALA A 212 -8.51 -14.71 -9.17
CA ALA A 212 -7.79 -15.60 -10.07
C ALA A 212 -7.35 -14.90 -11.37
N GLN A 213 -8.27 -14.19 -12.03
CA GLN A 213 -7.98 -13.43 -13.25
C GLN A 213 -6.97 -12.30 -13.00
N LEU A 214 -7.13 -11.54 -11.92
CA LEU A 214 -6.26 -10.42 -11.58
C LEU A 214 -4.85 -10.88 -11.18
N LEU A 215 -4.71 -12.00 -10.46
CA LEU A 215 -3.41 -12.61 -10.17
C LEU A 215 -2.71 -13.09 -11.45
N PHE A 216 -3.46 -13.68 -12.38
CA PHE A 216 -2.92 -14.06 -13.68
C PHE A 216 -2.44 -12.84 -14.47
N ASP A 217 -3.21 -11.75 -14.45
CA ASP A 217 -2.83 -10.49 -15.07
C ASP A 217 -1.57 -9.89 -14.41
N LEU A 218 -1.46 -9.95 -13.09
CA LEU A 218 -0.27 -9.50 -12.36
C LEU A 218 0.96 -10.33 -12.72
N GLY A 219 0.82 -11.66 -12.87
CA GLY A 219 1.88 -12.54 -13.36
C GLY A 219 2.36 -12.18 -14.77
N ASN A 220 1.44 -11.82 -15.67
CA ASN A 220 1.79 -11.35 -17.02
C ASN A 220 2.56 -10.01 -16.97
N ILE A 221 2.17 -9.08 -16.10
CA ILE A 221 2.85 -7.81 -15.93
C ILE A 221 4.26 -8.02 -15.37
N SER A 222 4.41 -8.84 -14.32
CA SER A 222 5.71 -9.19 -13.75
C SER A 222 6.62 -9.84 -14.81
N TYR A 223 6.09 -10.74 -15.65
CA TYR A 223 6.85 -11.33 -16.75
C TYR A 223 7.38 -10.25 -17.72
N LEU A 224 6.50 -9.34 -18.16
CA LEU A 224 6.86 -8.26 -19.10
C LEU A 224 7.88 -7.27 -18.50
N LEU A 225 7.91 -7.13 -17.19
CA LEU A 225 8.87 -6.32 -16.43
C LEU A 225 10.11 -7.12 -15.98
N ALA A 226 10.29 -8.33 -16.48
CA ALA A 226 11.39 -9.25 -16.16
C ALA A 226 11.50 -9.68 -14.68
N ASP A 227 10.44 -9.47 -13.89
CA ASP A 227 10.30 -9.98 -12.52
C ASP A 227 9.87 -11.46 -12.57
N LYS A 228 10.85 -12.35 -12.72
CA LYS A 228 10.63 -13.78 -12.96
C LYS A 228 9.98 -14.50 -11.77
N ASP A 229 10.47 -14.20 -10.57
CA ASP A 229 10.01 -14.83 -9.35
C ASP A 229 8.58 -14.36 -9.03
N GLY A 230 8.33 -13.05 -9.11
CA GLY A 230 6.98 -12.50 -8.95
C GLY A 230 6.02 -12.98 -10.02
N ALA A 231 6.45 -13.14 -11.29
CA ALA A 231 5.60 -13.67 -12.34
C ALA A 231 5.14 -15.10 -12.04
N ARG A 232 6.11 -15.98 -11.73
CA ARG A 232 5.84 -17.38 -11.41
C ARG A 232 4.90 -17.51 -10.21
N GLU A 233 5.20 -16.81 -9.13
CA GLU A 233 4.41 -16.92 -7.91
C GLU A 233 2.99 -16.38 -8.10
N ASN A 234 2.83 -15.25 -8.80
CA ASN A 234 1.50 -14.75 -9.15
C ASN A 234 0.69 -15.74 -10.01
N PHE A 235 1.33 -16.47 -10.94
CA PHE A 235 0.66 -17.54 -11.68
C PHE A 235 0.28 -18.73 -10.78
N GLU A 236 1.15 -19.13 -9.85
CA GLU A 236 0.84 -20.18 -8.86
C GLU A 236 -0.34 -19.77 -7.98
N LYS A 237 -0.41 -18.51 -7.53
CA LYS A 237 -1.56 -17.98 -6.80
C LYS A 237 -2.81 -17.88 -7.68
N ALA A 238 -2.70 -17.48 -8.94
CA ALA A 238 -3.84 -17.47 -9.85
C ALA A 238 -4.48 -18.86 -9.97
N LYS A 239 -3.64 -19.91 -10.06
CA LYS A 239 -4.07 -21.30 -10.04
C LYS A 239 -4.77 -21.67 -8.72
N GLU A 240 -4.21 -21.28 -7.58
CA GLU A 240 -4.79 -21.49 -6.24
C GLU A 240 -6.22 -20.92 -6.16
N TYR A 241 -6.41 -19.69 -6.65
CA TYR A 241 -7.71 -19.02 -6.70
C TYR A 241 -8.67 -19.58 -7.75
N GLY A 242 -8.20 -20.49 -8.61
CA GLY A 242 -9.02 -21.25 -9.54
C GLY A 242 -9.00 -20.76 -10.98
N PHE A 243 -7.93 -20.08 -11.42
CA PHE A 243 -7.71 -19.79 -12.84
C PHE A 243 -7.48 -21.09 -13.61
N ASP A 244 -8.31 -21.38 -14.60
CA ASP A 244 -8.42 -22.71 -15.24
C ASP A 244 -8.12 -22.74 -16.75
N ASP A 245 -7.56 -21.66 -17.30
CA ASP A 245 -7.13 -21.63 -18.69
C ASP A 245 -5.77 -22.36 -18.89
N PRO A 246 -5.64 -23.27 -19.87
CA PRO A 246 -4.38 -23.97 -20.19
C PRO A 246 -3.16 -23.06 -20.38
N ILE A 247 -3.37 -21.80 -20.79
CA ILE A 247 -2.30 -20.81 -20.99
C ILE A 247 -1.51 -20.55 -19.70
N LEU A 248 -2.14 -20.71 -18.54
CA LEU A 248 -1.50 -20.55 -17.23
C LEU A 248 -0.29 -21.45 -17.09
N LYS A 249 -0.44 -22.73 -17.47
CA LYS A 249 0.65 -23.70 -17.38
C LYS A 249 1.81 -23.30 -18.28
N ILE A 250 1.50 -22.92 -19.52
CA ILE A 250 2.50 -22.48 -20.50
C ILE A 250 3.28 -21.28 -19.97
N ARG A 251 2.58 -20.24 -19.48
CA ARG A 251 3.20 -19.00 -18.98
C ARG A 251 3.98 -19.19 -17.69
N THR A 252 3.55 -20.10 -16.81
CA THR A 252 4.30 -20.49 -15.61
C THR A 252 5.65 -21.13 -15.95
N GLU A 253 5.74 -21.85 -17.08
CA GLU A 253 6.93 -22.60 -17.49
C GLU A 253 7.92 -21.77 -18.34
N LEU A 254 7.57 -20.56 -18.80
CA LEU A 254 8.43 -19.74 -19.67
C LEU A 254 9.82 -19.42 -19.09
N TYR A 255 9.99 -19.48 -17.77
CA TYR A 255 11.28 -19.22 -17.11
C TYR A 255 12.08 -20.48 -16.75
N ASN A 256 11.69 -21.68 -17.21
CA ASN A 256 12.35 -22.93 -16.85
C ASN A 256 12.74 -23.78 -18.09
N PRO A 257 14.05 -24.06 -18.38
CA PRO A 257 15.29 -23.58 -17.76
C PRO A 257 15.84 -22.33 -18.50
N PRO A 258 16.82 -21.59 -17.93
CA PRO A 258 16.94 -20.15 -18.14
C PRO A 258 17.22 -19.84 -19.61
N ILE A 259 16.37 -19.01 -20.22
CA ILE A 259 16.83 -18.20 -21.35
C ILE A 259 17.96 -17.34 -20.79
N ILE A 260 19.20 -17.70 -21.13
CA ILE A 260 20.38 -16.89 -20.89
C ILE A 260 20.23 -15.66 -21.78
N ASP A 261 19.61 -14.60 -21.28
CA ASP A 261 19.92 -13.26 -21.76
C ASP A 261 19.55 -12.17 -20.76
N HIS A 262 20.45 -11.19 -20.65
CA HIS A 262 20.28 -9.84 -20.08
C HIS A 262 20.51 -9.55 -18.58
N THR A 263 21.22 -10.40 -17.83
CA THR A 263 21.86 -10.04 -16.52
C THR A 263 22.73 -8.78 -16.56
N LYS A 264 23.06 -8.25 -17.76
CA LYS A 264 23.76 -6.97 -17.97
C LYS A 264 22.87 -5.72 -18.00
N LYS A 265 21.53 -5.83 -18.12
CA LYS A 265 20.62 -4.66 -18.23
C LYS A 265 19.94 -4.31 -16.91
N GLU A 266 19.46 -5.29 -16.14
CA GLU A 266 18.85 -5.08 -14.82
C GLU A 266 19.83 -4.48 -13.82
N VAL A 267 21.03 -5.05 -13.71
CA VAL A 267 22.12 -4.47 -12.90
C VAL A 267 22.35 -3.00 -13.25
N LYS A 268 22.22 -2.59 -14.52
CA LYS A 268 22.47 -1.22 -14.95
C LYS A 268 21.29 -0.26 -14.68
N LYS A 269 20.04 -0.77 -14.63
CA LYS A 269 18.82 0.02 -14.42
C LYS A 269 18.50 0.12 -12.92
N GLU A 270 18.67 -0.98 -12.18
CA GLU A 270 18.49 -1.09 -10.74
C GLU A 270 19.58 -0.32 -9.98
N LEU A 271 20.87 -0.43 -10.41
CA LEU A 271 21.90 0.49 -9.90
C LEU A 271 21.55 1.95 -10.19
N LYS A 272 20.96 2.30 -11.35
CA LYS A 272 20.62 3.69 -11.68
C LYS A 272 19.44 4.23 -10.87
N PHE A 273 18.42 3.41 -10.60
CA PHE A 273 17.25 3.80 -9.83
C PHE A 273 17.59 3.92 -8.33
N GLN A 274 18.22 2.89 -7.75
CA GLN A 274 18.69 2.91 -6.37
C GLN A 274 19.72 4.03 -6.15
N THR A 275 20.73 4.22 -7.02
CA THR A 275 21.69 5.32 -6.83
C THR A 275 21.09 6.71 -7.02
N LYS A 276 20.05 6.90 -7.84
CA LYS A 276 19.43 8.23 -8.05
C LYS A 276 18.53 8.64 -6.88
N GLN A 277 17.80 7.68 -6.30
CA GLN A 277 16.97 7.91 -5.11
C GLN A 277 17.83 8.06 -3.84
N VAL A 278 18.84 7.20 -3.67
CA VAL A 278 19.80 7.26 -2.54
C VAL A 278 20.68 8.51 -2.62
N ARG A 279 21.18 8.92 -3.80
CA ARG A 279 21.94 10.18 -3.92
C ARG A 279 21.11 11.41 -3.59
N ARG A 280 19.82 11.45 -3.95
CA ARG A 280 18.94 12.59 -3.61
C ARG A 280 18.73 12.70 -2.12
N SER A 281 18.42 11.60 -1.43
CA SER A 281 18.23 11.60 0.03
C SER A 281 19.53 11.90 0.77
N GLN A 282 20.67 11.33 0.33
CA GLN A 282 21.99 11.64 0.88
C GLN A 282 22.43 13.09 0.62
N LEU A 283 22.18 13.65 -0.56
CA LEU A 283 22.46 15.07 -0.85
C LEU A 283 21.62 15.99 0.04
N ILE A 284 20.33 15.70 0.23
CA ILE A 284 19.45 16.46 1.12
C ILE A 284 19.96 16.36 2.57
N GLY A 285 20.33 15.15 3.01
CA GLY A 285 20.93 14.93 4.33
C GLY A 285 22.24 15.71 4.53
N ILE A 286 23.17 15.62 3.58
CA ILE A 286 24.45 16.36 3.61
C ILE A 286 24.21 17.87 3.63
N VAL A 287 23.27 18.39 2.81
CA VAL A 287 22.92 19.81 2.79
C VAL A 287 22.37 20.26 4.15
N ILE A 288 21.47 19.49 4.75
CA ILE A 288 20.92 19.77 6.09
C ILE A 288 22.04 19.73 7.15
N SER A 289 22.92 18.73 7.12
CA SER A 289 24.04 18.60 8.06
C SER A 289 25.04 19.75 7.92
N VAL A 290 25.37 20.16 6.70
CA VAL A 290 26.25 21.32 6.44
C VAL A 290 25.59 22.61 6.92
N PHE A 291 24.30 22.80 6.68
CA PHE A 291 23.55 23.95 7.20
C PHE A 291 23.55 23.99 8.72
N ALA A 292 23.32 22.85 9.39
CA ALA A 292 23.36 22.75 10.84
C ALA A 292 24.75 23.05 11.42
N LEU A 293 25.82 22.57 10.76
CA LEU A 293 27.22 22.88 11.11
C LEU A 293 27.55 24.37 10.96
N MET A 294 27.15 24.98 9.85
CA MET A 294 27.36 26.42 9.64
C MET A 294 26.55 27.26 10.64
N PHE A 295 25.31 26.87 10.93
CA PHE A 295 24.45 27.58 11.88
C PHE A 295 24.97 27.47 13.31
N SER A 296 25.41 26.28 13.74
CA SER A 296 26.05 26.09 15.05
C SER A 296 27.36 26.89 15.16
N GLY A 297 28.19 26.92 14.12
CA GLY A 297 29.39 27.77 14.07
C GLY A 297 29.07 29.26 14.19
N LEU A 298 28.00 29.72 13.53
CA LEU A 298 27.53 31.10 13.61
C LEU A 298 27.04 31.47 15.01
N ILE A 299 26.28 30.58 15.67
CA ILE A 299 25.87 30.76 17.07
C ILE A 299 27.10 30.89 17.97
N VAL A 300 28.07 29.97 17.84
CA VAL A 300 29.31 30.05 18.63
C VAL A 300 30.05 31.37 18.37
N PHE A 301 30.12 31.83 17.13
CA PHE A 301 30.78 33.09 16.76
C PHE A 301 30.07 34.32 17.33
N ILE A 302 28.75 34.42 17.19
CA ILE A 302 27.94 35.55 17.69
C ILE A 302 28.02 35.60 19.23
N PHE A 303 27.91 34.45 19.88
CA PHE A 303 27.87 34.38 21.34
C PHE A 303 29.24 34.17 21.98
N ARG A 304 30.35 34.10 21.23
CA ARG A 304 31.70 33.80 21.77
C ARG A 304 32.07 34.68 22.95
N LYS A 305 31.82 35.99 22.87
CA LYS A 305 32.14 36.92 23.95
C LYS A 305 31.35 36.61 25.23
N LYS A 306 30.07 36.26 25.12
CA LYS A 306 29.22 35.84 26.25
C LYS A 306 29.57 34.44 26.76
N ILE A 307 29.96 33.51 25.87
CA ILE A 307 30.35 32.14 26.22
C ILE A 307 31.66 32.14 27.03
N PHE A 308 32.67 32.91 26.59
CA PHE A 308 33.96 33.01 27.26
C PHE A 308 33.91 33.81 28.57
N LEU A 309 33.00 34.78 28.70
CA LEU A 309 32.76 35.49 29.97
C LEU A 309 32.15 34.60 31.06
N MET A 310 31.41 33.55 30.68
CA MET A 310 30.85 32.56 31.61
C MET A 310 31.82 31.40 31.95
N LEU A 311 33.02 31.40 31.37
CA LEU A 311 34.07 30.40 31.60
C LEU A 311 35.24 30.93 32.44
N LYS A 312 35.19 32.22 32.83
CA LYS A 312 35.96 32.79 33.94
C LYS A 312 35.08 32.79 35.19
#